data_AF-A0A4S2MGE1-F1
#
_entry.id   AF-A0A4S2MGE1-F1
#
_cell.length_a   1.000
_cell.length_b   1.000
_cell.length_c   1.000
_cell.angle_alpha   90.00
_cell.angle_beta   90.00
_cell.angle_gamma   90.00
#
_symmetry.space_group_name_H-M   'P 1'
#
loop_
_entity.id
_entity.type
_entity.pdbx_description
1 polymer ?
#
loop_
_entity_poly.entity_id
_entity_poly.type
_entity_poly.pdbx_seq_one_letter_code
_entity_poly.pdbx_strand_id
1 'polypeptide(L)'
;MEYLQKYLEDLEHVPPHLRQEFKIMRDLDQKVEEIKQEIQQRTTHLMQHAAEMTRDERMGQMEQIQNLFKKGKEISNDKVSRAESAYELVDKQIRRLDADMFEFKKALAEKELRKVKKSRNKGEQEPVVSPK
;
A
#
# COMPACT_ATOMS: atom_id res chain seq x y z
N MET A 1 8.18 22.41 14.90
CA MET A 1 8.99 22.34 13.67
C MET A 1 9.51 20.91 13.47
N GLU A 2 10.03 20.22 14.50
CA GLU A 2 10.46 18.80 14.39
C GLU A 2 9.37 17.82 13.94
N TYR A 3 8.11 17.98 14.38
CA TYR A 3 6.99 17.10 13.99
C TYR A 3 6.71 17.08 12.48
N LEU A 4 6.79 18.24 11.81
CA LEU A 4 6.56 18.36 10.37
C LEU A 4 7.76 17.83 9.56
N GLN A 5 8.97 17.98 10.10
CA GLN A 5 10.19 17.52 9.47
C GLN A 5 10.28 15.98 9.49
N LYS A 6 9.95 15.35 10.62
CA LYS A 6 9.82 13.89 10.73
C LYS A 6 8.70 13.33 9.85
N TYR A 7 7.60 14.07 9.72
CA TYR A 7 6.50 13.73 8.81
C TYR A 7 6.93 13.77 7.33
N LEU A 8 7.72 14.77 6.94
CA LEU A 8 8.27 14.89 5.59
C LEU A 8 9.29 13.78 5.28
N GLU A 9 10.20 13.47 6.21
CA GLU A 9 11.15 12.36 6.06
C GLU A 9 10.46 11.00 5.89
N ASP A 10 9.44 10.72 6.71
CA ASP A 10 8.71 9.45 6.65
C ASP A 10 7.83 9.34 5.39
N LEU A 11 7.35 10.46 4.84
CA LEU A 11 6.62 10.49 3.56
C LEU A 11 7.51 10.40 2.34
N GLU A 12 8.75 10.87 2.42
CA GLU A 12 9.68 10.89 1.28
C GLU A 12 9.99 9.47 0.78
N HIS A 13 9.87 8.47 1.67
CA HIS A 13 10.24 7.08 1.40
C HIS A 13 9.06 6.24 0.87
N VAL A 14 7.82 6.70 1.06
CA VAL A 14 6.61 5.97 0.66
C VAL A 14 6.41 5.92 -0.86
N PRO A 15 6.50 7.04 -1.62
CA PRO A 15 6.36 7.01 -3.07
C PRO A 15 7.43 6.16 -3.79
N PRO A 16 8.74 6.22 -3.43
CA PRO A 16 9.74 5.32 -3.97
C PRO A 16 9.42 3.84 -3.71
N HIS A 17 9.01 3.49 -2.49
CA HIS A 17 8.69 2.12 -2.14
C HIS A 17 7.47 1.61 -2.91
N LEU A 18 6.38 2.37 -2.97
CA LEU A 18 5.19 2.00 -3.76
C LEU A 18 5.50 1.84 -5.25
N ARG A 19 6.31 2.74 -5.83
CA ARG A 19 6.76 2.60 -7.23
C ARG A 19 7.53 1.30 -7.46
N GLN A 20 8.38 0.92 -6.51
CA GLN A 20 9.12 -0.34 -6.57
C GLN A 20 8.18 -1.54 -6.47
N GLU A 21 7.26 -1.57 -5.50
CA GLU A 21 6.30 -2.66 -5.33
C GLU A 21 5.40 -2.82 -6.55
N PHE A 22 4.89 -1.71 -7.13
CA PHE A 22 4.09 -1.76 -8.36
C PHE A 22 4.88 -2.22 -9.58
N LYS A 23 6.17 -1.84 -9.68
CA LYS A 23 7.03 -2.35 -10.74
C LYS A 23 7.20 -3.87 -10.63
N ILE A 24 7.50 -4.36 -9.43
CA ILE A 24 7.61 -5.80 -9.16
C ILE A 24 6.30 -6.52 -9.48
N MET A 25 5.15 -5.99 -9.03
CA MET A 25 3.83 -6.56 -9.34
C MET A 25 3.58 -6.66 -10.84
N ARG A 26 3.95 -5.63 -11.63
CA ARG A 26 3.81 -5.67 -13.09
C ARG A 26 4.70 -6.72 -13.73
N ASP A 27 5.93 -6.88 -13.24
CA ASP A 27 6.85 -7.91 -13.71
C ASP A 27 6.35 -9.33 -13.35
N LEU A 28 5.72 -9.50 -12.18
CA LEU A 28 5.05 -10.75 -11.79
C LEU A 28 3.83 -11.03 -12.67
N ASP A 29 3.03 -10.00 -12.98
CA ASP A 29 1.88 -10.13 -13.88
C ASP A 29 2.27 -10.60 -15.27
N GLN A 30 3.32 -10.02 -15.82
CA GLN A 30 3.86 -10.42 -17.11
C GLN A 30 4.27 -11.91 -17.10
N LYS A 31 4.97 -12.36 -16.05
CA LYS A 31 5.37 -13.77 -15.89
C LYS A 31 4.19 -14.71 -15.76
N VAL A 32 3.14 -14.32 -15.02
CA VAL A 32 1.92 -15.15 -14.89
C VAL A 32 1.23 -15.28 -16.23
N GLU A 33 1.16 -14.20 -17.01
CA GLU A 33 0.53 -14.23 -18.34
C GLU A 33 1.32 -15.10 -19.33
N GLU A 34 2.65 -15.03 -19.31
CA GLU A 34 3.52 -15.93 -20.09
C GLU A 34 3.29 -17.40 -19.72
N ILE A 35 3.22 -17.73 -18.43
CA ILE A 35 2.94 -19.11 -17.97
C ILE A 35 1.55 -19.56 -18.43
N LYS A 36 0.54 -18.68 -18.35
CA LYS A 36 -0.82 -19.00 -18.84
C LYS A 36 -0.82 -19.30 -20.33
N GLN A 37 -0.09 -18.52 -21.12
CA GLN A 37 0.05 -18.76 -22.56
C GLN A 37 0.75 -20.10 -22.84
N GLU A 38 1.83 -20.41 -22.12
CA GLU A 38 2.53 -21.69 -22.26
C GLU A 38 1.64 -22.88 -21.90
N ILE A 39 0.89 -22.78 -20.80
CA ILE A 39 -0.11 -23.77 -20.40
C ILE A 39 -1.14 -23.97 -21.50
N GLN A 40 -1.68 -22.88 -22.06
CA GLN A 40 -2.68 -22.95 -23.12
C GLN A 40 -2.14 -23.65 -24.37
N GLN A 41 -0.92 -23.29 -24.81
CA GLN A 41 -0.27 -23.90 -25.96
C GLN A 41 -0.05 -25.41 -25.76
N ARG A 42 0.49 -25.81 -24.60
CA ARG A 42 0.72 -27.22 -24.27
C ARG A 42 -0.58 -28.01 -24.16
N THR A 43 -1.60 -27.42 -23.56
CA THR A 43 -2.93 -28.04 -23.44
C THR A 43 -3.55 -28.24 -24.81
N THR A 44 -3.51 -27.23 -25.69
CA THR A 44 -4.00 -27.35 -27.06
C THR A 44 -3.23 -28.41 -27.84
N HIS A 45 -1.90 -28.45 -27.72
CA HIS A 45 -1.07 -29.46 -28.36
C HIS A 45 -1.43 -30.88 -27.90
N LEU A 46 -1.57 -31.07 -26.59
CA LEU A 46 -1.99 -32.35 -26.00
C LEU A 46 -3.37 -32.76 -26.52
N MET A 47 -4.35 -31.85 -26.59
CA MET A 47 -5.69 -32.17 -27.09
C MET A 47 -5.69 -32.57 -28.58
N GLN A 48 -4.84 -31.93 -29.40
CA GLN A 48 -4.76 -32.21 -30.84
C GLN A 48 -4.04 -33.52 -31.14
N HIS A 49 -2.96 -33.83 -30.41
CA HIS A 49 -2.07 -34.96 -30.72
C HIS A 49 -2.25 -36.15 -29.75
N ALA A 50 -3.20 -36.07 -28.80
CA ALA A 50 -3.42 -37.13 -27.81
C ALA A 50 -3.68 -38.51 -28.42
N ALA A 51 -4.31 -38.59 -29.60
CA ALA A 51 -4.57 -39.86 -30.27
C ALA A 51 -3.31 -40.52 -30.82
N GLU A 52 -2.29 -39.73 -31.16
CA GLU A 52 -1.03 -40.17 -31.75
C GLU A 52 0.04 -40.45 -30.68
N MET A 53 -0.17 -39.94 -29.46
CA MET A 53 0.74 -40.12 -28.32
C MET A 53 0.50 -41.43 -27.58
N THR A 54 1.59 -41.99 -27.08
CA THR A 54 1.57 -43.09 -26.12
C THR A 54 1.02 -42.64 -24.76
N ARG A 55 0.66 -43.60 -23.90
CA ARG A 55 0.19 -43.28 -22.54
C ARG A 55 1.23 -42.50 -21.75
N ASP A 56 2.50 -42.90 -21.82
CA ASP A 56 3.57 -42.28 -21.03
C ASP A 56 3.87 -40.85 -21.51
N GLU A 57 3.86 -40.60 -22.82
CA GLU A 57 4.00 -39.25 -23.37
C GLU A 57 2.85 -38.33 -22.93
N ARG A 58 1.61 -38.83 -22.95
CA ARG A 58 0.45 -38.06 -22.45
C ARG A 58 0.58 -37.73 -20.96
N MET A 59 1.01 -38.70 -20.14
CA MET A 59 1.23 -38.45 -18.72
C MET A 59 2.34 -37.43 -18.49
N GLY A 60 3.46 -37.52 -19.22
CA GLY A 60 4.55 -36.54 -19.13
C GLY A 60 4.12 -35.12 -19.52
N GLN A 61 3.33 -34.97 -20.58
CA GLN A 61 2.77 -33.66 -20.96
C GLN A 61 1.82 -33.11 -19.89
N MET A 62 0.97 -33.98 -19.33
CA MET A 62 0.05 -33.60 -18.26
C MET A 62 0.79 -33.15 -16.99
N GLU A 63 1.86 -33.85 -16.62
CA GLU A 63 2.72 -33.48 -15.49
C GLU A 63 3.41 -32.12 -15.73
N GLN A 64 3.91 -31.87 -16.94
CA GLN A 64 4.49 -30.57 -17.30
C GLN A 64 3.46 -29.43 -17.17
N ILE A 65 2.25 -29.64 -17.66
CA ILE A 65 1.14 -28.68 -17.52
C ILE A 65 0.83 -28.43 -16.03
N GLN A 66 0.73 -29.47 -15.21
CA GLN A 66 0.49 -29.35 -13.77
C GLN A 66 1.60 -28.56 -13.05
N ASN A 67 2.86 -28.82 -13.40
CA ASN A 67 4.00 -28.09 -12.84
C ASN A 67 3.97 -26.61 -13.21
N LEU A 68 3.60 -26.27 -14.46
CA LEU A 68 3.41 -24.88 -14.88
C LEU A 68 2.27 -24.21 -14.11
N PHE A 69 1.13 -24.90 -13.91
CA PHE A 69 0.04 -24.38 -13.08
C PHE A 69 0.48 -24.09 -11.65
N LYS A 70 1.23 -25.01 -11.04
CA LYS A 70 1.75 -24.83 -9.68
C LYS A 70 2.67 -23.61 -9.61
N LYS A 71 3.60 -23.47 -10.55
CA LYS A 71 4.50 -22.31 -10.64
C LYS A 71 3.73 -21.00 -10.85
N GLY A 72 2.74 -20.98 -11.75
CA GLY A 72 1.90 -19.82 -11.98
C GLY A 72 1.10 -19.41 -10.75
N LYS A 73 0.64 -20.39 -9.94
CA LYS A 73 -0.04 -20.16 -8.67
C LYS A 73 0.90 -19.55 -7.62
N GLU A 74 2.12 -20.05 -7.51
CA GLU A 74 3.13 -19.51 -6.58
C GLU A 74 3.43 -18.04 -6.89
N ILE A 75 3.67 -17.71 -8.16
CA ILE A 75 3.93 -16.32 -8.59
C ILE A 75 2.69 -15.44 -8.37
N SER A 76 1.48 -15.97 -8.60
CA SER A 76 0.23 -15.25 -8.31
C SER A 76 0.08 -14.94 -6.81
N ASN A 77 0.46 -15.87 -5.93
CA ASN A 77 0.44 -15.65 -4.49
C ASN A 77 1.45 -14.56 -4.09
N ASP A 78 2.65 -14.56 -4.67
CA ASP A 78 3.65 -13.51 -4.41
C ASP A 78 3.09 -12.13 -4.81
N LYS A 79 2.38 -12.04 -5.93
CA LYS A 79 1.72 -10.80 -6.35
C LYS A 79 0.69 -10.32 -5.33
N VAL A 80 -0.11 -11.23 -4.76
CA VAL A 80 -1.10 -10.88 -3.71
C VAL A 80 -0.38 -10.33 -2.48
N SER A 81 0.68 -11.01 -2.01
CA SER A 81 1.45 -10.55 -0.85
C SER A 81 2.07 -9.17 -1.05
N ARG A 82 2.56 -8.87 -2.27
CA ARG A 82 3.07 -7.54 -2.64
C ARG A 82 1.98 -6.47 -2.57
N ALA A 83 0.78 -6.79 -3.07
CA ALA A 83 -0.36 -5.88 -3.01
C ALA A 83 -0.82 -5.62 -1.57
N GLU A 84 -0.85 -6.66 -0.72
CA GLU A 84 -1.15 -6.54 0.71
C GLU A 84 -0.15 -5.61 1.40
N SER A 85 1.16 -5.81 1.18
CA SER A 85 2.21 -4.96 1.76
C SER A 85 2.09 -3.50 1.31
N ALA A 86 1.83 -3.26 0.02
CA ALA A 86 1.61 -1.91 -0.49
C ALA A 86 0.36 -1.26 0.14
N TYR A 87 -0.72 -2.02 0.33
CA TYR A 87 -1.94 -1.56 0.98
C TYR A 87 -1.68 -1.20 2.45
N GLU A 88 -1.01 -2.07 3.21
CA GLU A 88 -0.64 -1.82 4.60
C GLU A 88 0.21 -0.56 4.78
N LEU A 89 1.17 -0.35 3.88
CA LEU A 89 1.99 0.86 3.89
C LEU A 89 1.13 2.12 3.73
N VAL A 90 0.21 2.12 2.77
CA VAL A 90 -0.69 3.25 2.53
C VAL A 90 -1.64 3.47 3.71
N ASP A 91 -2.26 2.41 4.22
CA ASP A 91 -3.18 2.48 5.37
C ASP A 91 -2.49 3.07 6.60
N LYS A 92 -1.25 2.67 6.87
CA LYS A 92 -0.44 3.23 7.96
C LYS A 92 -0.22 4.73 7.79
N GLN A 93 0.02 5.22 6.58
CA GLN A 93 0.16 6.65 6.33
C GLN A 93 -1.15 7.42 6.52
N ILE A 94 -2.29 6.84 6.09
CA ILE A 94 -3.61 7.44 6.30
C ILE A 94 -3.90 7.60 7.80
N ARG A 95 -3.73 6.54 8.60
CA ARG A 95 -3.98 6.60 10.05
C ARG A 95 -3.10 7.62 10.75
N ARG A 96 -1.85 7.75 10.33
CA ARG A 96 -0.92 8.74 10.88
C ARG A 96 -1.36 10.16 10.53
N LEU A 97 -1.72 10.39 9.27
CA LEU A 97 -2.28 11.65 8.79
C LEU A 97 -3.50 12.08 9.62
N ASP A 98 -4.41 11.14 9.90
CA ASP A 98 -5.59 11.40 10.71
C ASP A 98 -5.24 11.78 12.15
N ALA A 99 -4.27 11.10 12.76
CA ALA A 99 -3.78 11.41 14.10
C ALA A 99 -3.11 12.78 14.17
N ASP A 100 -2.25 13.10 13.21
CA ASP A 100 -1.56 14.39 13.13
C ASP A 100 -2.57 15.53 12.91
N MET A 101 -3.61 15.31 12.09
CA MET A 101 -4.71 16.26 11.90
C MET A 101 -5.49 16.49 13.20
N PHE A 102 -5.75 15.44 13.98
CA PHE A 102 -6.45 15.55 15.25
C PHE A 102 -5.65 16.40 16.26
N GLU A 103 -4.36 16.09 16.44
CA GLU A 103 -3.48 16.85 17.34
C GLU A 103 -3.33 18.30 16.89
N PHE A 104 -3.23 18.54 15.58
CA PHE A 104 -3.17 19.90 15.03
C PHE A 104 -4.43 20.71 15.36
N LYS A 105 -5.63 20.13 15.18
CA LYS A 105 -6.91 20.77 15.52
C LYS A 105 -7.00 21.09 17.01
N LYS A 106 -6.57 20.16 17.87
CA LYS A 106 -6.53 20.35 19.33
C LYS A 106 -5.60 21.50 19.72
N ALA A 107 -4.37 21.52 19.18
CA ALA A 107 -3.41 22.60 19.44
C ALA A 107 -3.92 23.98 18.98
N LEU A 108 -4.69 24.03 17.88
CA LEU A 108 -5.35 25.25 17.41
C LEU A 108 -6.42 25.72 18.39
N ALA A 109 -7.30 24.83 18.83
CA ALA A 109 -8.36 25.14 19.80
C ALA A 109 -7.77 25.65 21.13
N GLU A 110 -6.70 25.02 21.61
CA GLU A 110 -5.99 25.47 22.83
C GLU A 110 -5.37 26.86 22.67
N LYS A 111 -4.78 27.17 21.50
CA LYS A 111 -4.26 28.51 21.21
C LYS A 111 -5.35 29.57 21.21
N GLU A 112 -6.50 29.29 20.62
CA GLU A 112 -7.63 30.22 20.62
C GLU A 112 -8.19 30.44 22.03
N LEU A 113 -8.34 29.38 22.83
CA LEU A 113 -8.71 29.48 24.25
C LEU A 113 -7.73 30.34 25.05
N ARG A 114 -6.42 30.21 24.80
CA ARG A 114 -5.39 31.04 25.45
C ARG A 114 -5.48 32.50 25.04
N LYS A 115 -5.78 32.79 23.77
CA LYS A 115 -5.98 34.17 23.29
C LYS A 115 -7.18 34.82 23.99
N VAL A 116 -8.31 34.12 24.07
CA VAL A 116 -9.53 34.59 24.75
C VAL A 116 -9.30 34.85 26.24
N LYS A 117 -8.57 33.96 26.93
CA LYS A 117 -8.20 34.18 28.34
C LYS A 117 -7.27 35.40 28.53
N LYS A 118 -6.35 35.62 27.58
CA LYS A 118 -5.41 36.76 27.64
C LYS A 118 -6.08 38.11 27.37
N SER A 119 -7.10 38.16 26.51
CA SER A 119 -7.91 39.38 26.32
C SER A 119 -8.82 39.66 27.51
N ARG A 120 -9.36 38.63 28.17
CA ARG A 120 -10.19 38.80 29.38
C ARG A 120 -9.39 39.33 30.57
N ASN A 121 -8.20 38.80 30.83
CA ASN A 121 -7.32 39.30 31.91
C ASN A 121 -6.80 40.73 31.68
N LYS A 122 -6.77 41.23 30.43
CA LYS A 122 -6.37 42.61 30.14
C LYS A 122 -7.49 43.63 30.39
N GLY A 123 -8.76 43.22 30.34
CA GLY A 123 -9.91 44.10 30.63
C GLY A 123 -10.16 44.32 32.12
N GLU A 124 -9.59 43.48 33.00
CA GLU A 124 -9.76 43.57 34.46
C GLU A 124 -8.61 44.33 35.16
N GLN A 125 -7.63 44.84 34.40
CA GLN A 125 -6.54 45.70 34.90
C GLN A 125 -6.66 47.14 34.35
N GLU A 126 -7.83 47.78 34.49
CA GLU A 126 -7.89 49.24 34.51
C GLU A 126 -7.90 49.70 35.98
N PRO A 127 -6.97 50.58 36.41
CA PRO A 127 -6.95 51.03 37.78
C PRO A 127 -8.19 51.91 38.01
N VAL A 128 -9.00 51.54 39.00
CA VAL A 128 -10.04 52.42 39.55
C VAL A 128 -9.32 53.58 40.22
N VAL A 129 -9.01 54.63 39.45
CA VAL A 129 -8.53 55.91 39.99
C VAL A 129 -9.77 56.69 40.41
N SER A 130 -10.09 56.65 41.70
CA SER A 130 -11.14 57.48 42.30
C SER A 130 -10.69 58.95 42.32
N PRO A 131 -11.43 59.89 41.71
CA PRO A 131 -11.26 61.31 41.99
C PRO A 131 -11.99 61.67 43.29
N LYS A 132 -11.38 62.60 44.04
CA LYS A 132 -11.75 63.13 45.36
C LYS A 132 -13.21 63.55 45.52
#